data_AF-A0A7S1SHW4-F1
#
_entry.id   AF-A0A7S1SHW4-F1
#
_cell.length_a   1.000
_cell.length_b   1.000
_cell.length_c   1.000
_cell.angle_alpha   90.00
_cell.angle_beta   90.00
_cell.angle_gamma   90.00
#
_symmetry.space_group_name_H-M   'P 1'
#
loop_
_entity.id
_entity.type
_entity.pdbx_description
1 polymer ?
#
loop_
_entity_poly.entity_id
_entity_poly.type
_entity_poly.pdbx_seq_one_letter_code
_entity_poly.pdbx_strand_id
1 'polypeptide(L)'
;NVKQAIYAAKSVTVVVLINFWSLRADRARGLRDLAKILQDLFGSTAQLEEHAASIALGISQVPTSIGNKIINIDSVMGMLADGRGLPAREAQLVAILSNNIFIAHPAKDMDPNLGWVSLEELVCLLRGLKRILEPSNIFRTVLTPEDERALRAIVEELSRRVADAMKQNDFAAAASMLASLTKIDVI
;
A
#
# COMPACT_ATOMS: atom_id res chain seq x y z
N ASN A 1 0.70 6.67 -14.96
CA ASN A 1 1.06 8.04 -14.53
C ASN A 1 1.63 8.07 -13.10
N VAL A 2 0.93 7.58 -12.07
CA VAL A 2 1.45 7.53 -10.67
C VAL A 2 2.81 6.81 -10.56
N LYS A 3 2.99 5.65 -11.21
CA LYS A 3 4.27 4.93 -11.22
C LYS A 3 5.42 5.79 -11.78
N GLN A 4 5.23 6.46 -12.92
CA GLN A 4 6.26 7.32 -13.51
C GLN A 4 6.60 8.52 -12.61
N ALA A 5 5.62 9.10 -11.93
CA ALA A 5 5.85 10.17 -10.96
C ALA A 5 6.66 9.67 -9.74
N ILE A 6 6.40 8.46 -9.25
CA ILE A 6 7.17 7.81 -8.17
C ILE A 6 8.60 7.50 -8.63
N TYR A 7 8.78 6.98 -9.84
CA TYR A 7 10.11 6.67 -10.39
C TYR A 7 10.96 7.92 -10.64
N ALA A 8 10.34 9.05 -10.97
CA ALA A 8 11.02 10.33 -11.18
C ALA A 8 11.24 11.13 -9.88
N ALA A 9 10.58 10.74 -8.78
CA ALA A 9 10.68 11.45 -7.52
C ALA A 9 12.01 11.18 -6.81
N LYS A 10 12.67 12.24 -6.33
CA LYS A 10 13.86 12.13 -5.48
C LYS A 10 13.56 11.54 -4.10
N SER A 11 12.32 11.72 -3.63
CA SER A 11 11.87 11.13 -2.38
C SER A 11 10.36 11.07 -2.30
N VAL A 12 9.81 10.13 -1.53
CA VAL A 12 8.37 9.96 -1.34
C VAL A 12 8.00 9.86 0.14
N THR A 13 6.83 10.37 0.48
CA THR A 13 6.10 10.11 1.73
C THR A 13 4.71 9.60 1.37
N VAL A 14 4.19 8.63 2.11
CA VAL A 14 2.90 8.02 1.81
C VAL A 14 1.84 8.58 2.74
N VAL A 15 0.75 9.08 2.19
CA VAL A 15 -0.40 9.52 2.96
C VAL A 15 -1.59 8.67 2.54
N VAL A 16 -2.18 7.96 3.49
CA VAL A 16 -3.38 7.16 3.25
C VAL A 16 -4.56 7.85 3.91
N LEU A 17 -5.64 8.02 3.17
CA LEU A 17 -6.88 8.61 3.67
C LEU A 17 -7.96 7.54 3.78
N ILE A 18 -8.50 7.36 4.99
CA ILE A 18 -9.62 6.46 5.25
C ILE A 18 -10.86 7.30 5.52
N ASN A 19 -12.00 6.89 4.97
CA ASN A 19 -13.28 7.50 5.31
C ASN A 19 -13.80 6.94 6.65
N PHE A 20 -14.12 7.82 7.60
CA PHE A 20 -14.67 7.46 8.90
C PHE A 20 -15.90 6.54 8.81
N TRP A 21 -16.81 6.81 7.88
CA TRP A 21 -18.04 6.03 7.70
C TRP A 21 -17.76 4.62 7.20
N SER A 22 -16.75 4.45 6.34
CA SER A 22 -16.29 3.14 5.89
C SER A 22 -15.71 2.33 7.04
N LEU A 23 -14.90 2.97 7.91
CA LEU A 23 -14.34 2.32 9.09
C LEU A 23 -15.44 1.88 10.07
N ARG A 24 -16.49 2.70 10.22
CA ARG A 24 -17.62 2.38 11.10
C ARG A 24 -18.51 1.26 10.56
N ALA A 25 -18.71 1.19 9.24
CA ALA A 25 -19.61 0.23 8.62
C ALA A 25 -19.04 -1.20 8.60
N ASP A 26 -17.77 -1.37 8.21
CA ASP A 26 -17.09 -2.67 8.23
C ASP A 26 -15.59 -2.48 8.51
N ARG A 27 -15.27 -2.33 9.80
CA ARG A 27 -13.91 -2.09 10.29
C ARG A 27 -12.93 -3.16 9.83
N ALA A 28 -13.27 -4.43 10.05
CA ALA A 28 -12.35 -5.53 9.80
C ALA A 28 -12.03 -5.68 8.31
N ARG A 29 -12.98 -5.36 7.43
CA ARG A 29 -12.71 -5.27 5.99
C ARG A 29 -11.85 -4.06 5.66
N GLY A 30 -12.20 -2.86 6.13
CA GLY A 30 -11.43 -1.64 5.85
C GLY A 30 -9.96 -1.73 6.29
N LEU A 31 -9.69 -2.34 7.46
CA LEU A 31 -8.33 -2.55 7.96
C LEU A 31 -7.57 -3.63 7.18
N ARG A 32 -8.24 -4.70 6.73
CA ARG A 32 -7.60 -5.71 5.85
C ARG A 32 -7.26 -5.12 4.49
N ASP A 33 -8.17 -4.34 3.91
CA ASP A 33 -7.95 -3.69 2.62
C ASP A 33 -6.79 -2.69 2.73
N LEU A 34 -6.72 -1.91 3.81
CA LEU A 34 -5.58 -1.04 4.11
C LEU A 34 -4.26 -1.82 4.16
N ALA A 35 -4.22 -2.88 4.97
CA ALA A 35 -3.02 -3.69 5.14
C ALA A 35 -2.58 -4.31 3.80
N LYS A 36 -3.54 -4.80 3.01
CA LYS A 36 -3.29 -5.36 1.69
C LYS A 36 -2.74 -4.31 0.71
N ILE A 37 -3.37 -3.14 0.60
CA ILE A 37 -2.90 -2.06 -0.28
C ILE A 37 -1.48 -1.64 0.08
N LEU A 38 -1.17 -1.54 1.37
CA LEU A 38 0.17 -1.18 1.82
C LEU A 38 1.18 -2.30 1.57
N GLN A 39 0.82 -3.57 1.76
CA GLN A 39 1.68 -4.69 1.40
C GLN A 39 1.95 -4.74 -0.10
N ASP A 40 0.93 -4.56 -0.93
CA ASP A 40 1.04 -4.54 -2.40
C ASP A 40 1.90 -3.34 -2.86
N LEU A 41 1.81 -2.20 -2.16
CA LEU A 41 2.58 -1.01 -2.46
C LEU A 41 4.07 -1.15 -2.08
N PHE A 42 4.36 -1.69 -0.89
CA PHE A 42 5.73 -1.85 -0.38
C PHE A 42 6.37 -3.21 -0.75
N GLY A 43 5.63 -4.06 -1.46
CA GLY A 43 6.08 -5.39 -1.92
C GLY A 43 6.19 -6.46 -0.84
N SER A 44 6.36 -6.08 0.43
CA SER A 44 6.40 -7.02 1.56
C SER A 44 6.06 -6.33 2.89
N THR A 45 5.69 -7.12 3.90
CA THR A 45 5.50 -6.59 5.27
C THR A 45 6.79 -6.11 5.90
N ALA A 46 7.93 -6.73 5.62
CA ALA A 46 9.21 -6.30 6.19
C ALA A 46 9.59 -4.89 5.71
N GLN A 47 9.41 -4.63 4.41
CA GLN A 47 9.60 -3.29 3.84
C GLN A 47 8.60 -2.27 4.39
N LEU A 48 7.34 -2.68 4.57
CA LEU A 48 6.33 -1.83 5.17
C LEU A 48 6.69 -1.41 6.61
N GLU A 49 7.18 -2.35 7.42
CA GLU A 49 7.63 -2.08 8.80
C GLU A 49 8.85 -1.14 8.83
N GLU A 50 9.84 -1.36 7.96
CA GLU A 50 11.02 -0.51 7.83
C GLU A 50 10.66 0.94 7.46
N HIS A 51 9.63 1.11 6.64
CA HIS A 51 9.20 2.41 6.13
C HIS A 51 7.97 2.99 6.83
N ALA A 52 7.47 2.38 7.91
CA ALA A 52 6.26 2.83 8.61
C ALA A 52 6.32 4.31 9.07
N ALA A 53 7.50 4.79 9.46
CA ALA A 53 7.74 6.19 9.83
C ALA A 53 7.60 7.19 8.66
N SER A 54 7.44 6.69 7.44
CA SER A 54 7.25 7.47 6.21
C SER A 54 5.77 7.50 5.77
N ILE A 55 4.90 6.86 6.54
CA ILE A 55 3.47 6.68 6.26
C ILE A 55 2.67 7.46 7.31
N ALA A 56 1.74 8.28 6.84
CA ALA A 56 0.72 8.89 7.69
C ALA A 56 -0.69 8.42 7.31
N LEU A 57 -1.50 8.16 8.33
CA LEU A 57 -2.86 7.67 8.19
C LEU A 57 -3.85 8.77 8.58
N GLY A 58 -4.48 9.39 7.59
CA GLY A 58 -5.51 10.40 7.79
C GLY A 58 -6.89 9.78 7.82
N ILE A 59 -7.73 10.21 8.76
CA ILE A 59 -9.14 9.80 8.79
C ILE A 59 -9.97 11.01 8.38
N SER A 60 -10.63 10.86 7.24
CA SER A 60 -11.45 11.89 6.61
C SER A 60 -12.92 11.75 7.01
N GLN A 61 -13.65 12.87 6.95
CA GLN A 61 -15.09 12.94 7.21
C GLN A 61 -15.49 12.45 8.62
N VAL A 62 -14.61 12.64 9.60
CA VAL A 62 -14.94 12.38 11.01
C VAL A 62 -15.95 13.45 11.47
N PRO A 63 -17.16 13.08 11.90
CA PRO A 63 -18.11 14.03 12.46
C PRO A 63 -17.66 14.47 13.85
N THR A 64 -17.94 15.72 14.22
CA THR A 64 -17.61 16.25 15.57
C THR A 64 -18.46 15.60 16.65
N SER A 65 -19.68 15.18 16.31
CA SER A 65 -20.58 14.44 17.19
C SER A 65 -21.44 13.44 16.41
N ILE A 66 -21.86 12.38 17.09
CA ILE A 66 -22.79 11.38 16.59
C ILE A 66 -23.89 11.22 17.64
N GLY A 67 -25.06 11.78 17.36
CA GLY A 67 -26.11 11.96 18.37
C GLY A 67 -25.60 12.88 19.48
N ASN A 68 -25.64 12.42 20.74
CA ASN A 68 -25.18 13.19 21.90
C ASN A 68 -23.72 12.90 22.30
N LYS A 69 -22.99 12.09 21.51
CA LYS A 69 -21.61 11.72 21.82
C LYS A 69 -20.63 12.51 20.96
N ILE A 70 -19.73 13.24 21.60
CA ILE A 70 -18.59 13.91 20.96
C ILE A 70 -17.58 12.86 20.52
N ILE A 71 -17.03 13.01 19.32
CA ILE A 71 -16.01 12.13 18.77
C ILE A 71 -14.64 12.83 18.88
N ASN A 72 -13.81 12.35 19.79
CA ASN A 72 -12.41 12.77 19.90
C ASN A 72 -11.49 11.79 19.14
N ILE A 73 -10.23 12.20 18.97
CA ILE A 73 -9.21 11.35 18.32
C ILE A 73 -9.05 10.02 19.03
N ASP A 74 -9.10 9.96 20.37
CA ASP A 74 -8.96 8.72 21.14
C ASP A 74 -10.05 7.69 20.82
N SER A 75 -11.29 8.15 20.59
CA SER A 75 -12.40 7.27 20.20
C SER A 75 -12.12 6.63 18.84
N VAL A 76 -11.53 7.38 17.92
CA VAL A 76 -11.20 6.89 16.58
C VAL A 76 -9.95 6.01 16.60
N MET A 77 -8.95 6.38 17.41
CA MET A 77 -7.78 5.55 17.70
C MET A 77 -8.18 4.20 18.29
N GLY A 78 -9.12 4.19 19.24
CA GLY A 78 -9.66 2.97 19.81
C GLY A 78 -10.37 2.09 18.78
N MET A 79 -11.02 2.70 17.77
CA MET A 79 -11.59 1.94 16.66
C MET A 79 -10.51 1.28 15.79
N LEU A 80 -9.36 1.93 15.58
CA LEU A 80 -8.26 1.40 14.77
C LEU A 80 -7.38 0.40 15.53
N ALA A 81 -7.14 0.63 16.81
CA ALA A 81 -6.31 -0.23 17.65
C ALA A 81 -7.00 -1.54 18.08
N ASP A 82 -8.32 -1.64 17.94
CA ASP A 82 -9.05 -2.87 18.25
C ASP A 82 -8.82 -3.95 17.18
N GLY A 83 -7.80 -4.79 17.40
CA GLY A 83 -7.42 -5.91 16.54
C GLY A 83 -8.43 -7.07 16.47
N ARG A 84 -9.59 -6.97 17.12
CA ARG A 84 -10.62 -8.00 17.06
C ARG A 84 -11.13 -8.20 15.63
N GLY A 85 -11.03 -9.44 15.15
CA GLY A 85 -11.47 -9.85 13.81
C GLY A 85 -10.40 -9.72 12.71
N LEU A 86 -9.18 -9.30 13.07
CA LEU A 86 -8.03 -9.30 12.18
C LEU A 86 -7.12 -10.50 12.46
N PRO A 87 -6.51 -11.10 11.42
CA PRO A 87 -5.42 -12.04 11.64
C PRO A 87 -4.20 -11.32 12.25
N ALA A 88 -3.34 -12.08 12.94
CA ALA A 88 -2.28 -11.53 13.79
C ALA A 88 -1.31 -10.58 13.05
N ARG A 89 -1.03 -10.88 11.78
CA ARG A 89 -0.11 -10.10 10.95
C ARG A 89 -0.67 -8.73 10.59
N GLU A 90 -1.95 -8.66 10.22
CA GLU A 90 -2.64 -7.42 9.91
C GLU A 90 -2.84 -6.58 11.17
N ALA A 91 -3.14 -7.22 12.31
CA ALA A 91 -3.23 -6.52 13.59
C ALA A 91 -1.92 -5.83 13.97
N GLN A 92 -0.78 -6.49 13.74
CA GLN A 92 0.54 -5.92 14.00
C GLN A 92 0.85 -4.73 13.09
N LEU A 93 0.52 -4.82 11.80
CA LEU A 93 0.68 -3.70 10.86
C LEU A 93 -0.18 -2.50 11.24
N VAL A 94 -1.45 -2.72 11.60
CA VAL A 94 -2.35 -1.65 12.03
C VAL A 94 -1.82 -1.00 13.32
N ALA A 95 -1.27 -1.79 14.26
CA ALA A 95 -0.65 -1.25 15.46
C ALA A 95 0.56 -0.35 15.14
N ILE A 96 1.43 -0.74 14.20
CA ILE A 96 2.58 0.07 13.79
C ILE A 96 2.11 1.38 13.13
N LEU A 97 1.13 1.29 12.23
CA LEU A 97 0.56 2.44 11.54
C LEU A 97 -0.22 3.37 12.46
N SER A 98 -0.70 2.87 13.59
CA SER A 98 -1.50 3.65 14.53
C SER A 98 -0.71 4.83 15.13
N ASN A 99 0.61 4.74 15.18
CA ASN A 99 1.48 5.80 15.68
C ASN A 99 1.44 7.09 14.84
N ASN A 100 1.03 7.02 13.57
CA ASN A 100 1.03 8.15 12.64
C ASN A 100 -0.40 8.49 12.16
N ILE A 101 -1.38 8.36 13.03
CA ILE A 101 -2.78 8.71 12.73
C ILE A 101 -3.00 10.21 12.94
N PHE A 102 -3.75 10.82 12.03
CA PHE A 102 -4.25 12.18 12.20
C PHE A 102 -5.71 12.32 11.76
N ILE A 103 -6.41 13.26 12.39
CA ILE A 103 -7.74 13.71 11.96
C ILE A 103 -7.61 15.19 11.67
N ALA A 104 -7.76 15.58 10.41
CA ALA A 104 -7.64 16.97 10.01
C ALA A 104 -9.01 17.63 9.91
N HIS A 105 -9.11 18.86 10.41
CA HIS A 105 -10.27 19.71 10.20
C HIS A 105 -9.90 20.99 9.46
N PRO A 106 -10.69 21.42 8.47
CA PRO A 106 -10.42 22.66 7.76
C PRO A 106 -10.67 23.92 8.60
N ALA A 107 -11.47 23.84 9.69
CA ALA A 107 -11.76 25.00 10.53
C ALA A 107 -10.67 25.23 11.59
N LYS A 108 -10.26 26.49 11.75
CA LYS A 108 -9.18 26.92 12.65
C LYS A 108 -9.59 26.96 14.14
N ASP A 109 -10.88 27.02 14.42
CA ASP A 109 -11.45 27.26 15.75
C ASP A 109 -12.01 25.99 16.42
N MET A 110 -11.29 24.86 16.29
CA MET A 110 -11.71 23.62 16.95
C MET A 110 -11.27 23.56 18.40
N ASP A 111 -12.08 22.88 19.22
CA ASP A 111 -11.74 22.59 20.60
C ASP A 111 -10.45 21.74 20.66
N PRO A 112 -9.37 22.25 21.30
CA PRO A 112 -8.10 21.52 21.44
C PRO A 112 -8.26 20.14 22.09
N ASN A 113 -9.32 19.95 22.90
CA ASN A 113 -9.59 18.70 23.59
C ASN A 113 -10.03 17.56 22.65
N LEU A 114 -10.36 17.88 21.38
CA LEU A 114 -10.72 16.86 20.39
C LEU A 114 -9.49 16.17 19.78
N GLY A 115 -8.31 16.79 19.87
CA GLY A 115 -7.06 16.28 19.31
C GLY A 115 -7.01 16.32 17.77
N TRP A 116 -7.82 17.17 17.14
CA TRP A 116 -7.86 17.31 15.68
C TRP A 116 -6.77 18.28 15.25
N VAL A 117 -6.10 17.96 14.14
CA VAL A 117 -5.02 18.80 13.61
C VAL A 117 -5.58 19.85 12.65
N SER A 118 -5.06 21.07 12.77
CA SER A 118 -5.26 22.13 11.79
C SER A 118 -4.50 21.83 10.50
N LEU A 119 -4.80 22.57 9.43
CA LEU A 119 -4.09 22.41 8.16
C LEU A 119 -2.60 22.79 8.28
N GLU A 120 -2.27 23.78 9.10
CA GLU A 120 -0.89 24.21 9.35
C GLU A 120 -0.10 23.11 10.09
N GLU A 121 -0.69 22.51 11.13
CA GLU A 121 -0.11 21.39 11.86
C GLU A 121 0.02 20.13 10.99
N LEU A 122 -0.98 19.85 10.15
CA LEU A 122 -0.91 18.75 9.18
C LEU A 122 0.28 18.92 8.24
N VAL A 123 0.50 20.12 7.70
CA VAL A 123 1.64 20.39 6.83
C VAL A 123 2.97 20.17 7.57
N CYS A 124 3.07 20.60 8.83
CA CYS A 124 4.24 20.35 9.67
C CYS A 124 4.46 18.85 9.92
N LEU A 125 3.39 18.11 10.26
CA LEU A 125 3.44 16.67 10.49
C LEU A 125 3.92 15.94 9.23
N LEU A 126 3.34 16.24 8.06
CA LEU A 126 3.73 15.64 6.80
C LEU A 126 5.17 15.97 6.39
N ARG A 127 5.65 17.17 6.71
CA ARG A 127 7.06 17.56 6.47
C ARG A 127 8.04 16.85 7.41
N GLY A 128 7.59 16.50 8.62
CA GLY A 128 8.37 15.80 9.64
C GLY A 128 8.48 14.29 9.43
N LEU A 129 7.67 13.71 8.55
CA LEU A 129 7.76 12.29 8.21
C LEU A 129 9.12 11.94 7.61
N LYS A 130 9.60 10.72 7.91
CA LYS A 130 10.81 10.18 7.29
C LYS A 130 10.55 10.06 5.79
N ARG A 131 11.48 10.55 4.98
CA ARG A 131 11.36 10.48 3.52
C ARG A 131 11.99 9.18 3.02
N ILE A 132 11.31 8.53 2.09
CA ILE A 132 11.85 7.42 1.32
C ILE A 132 12.73 8.01 0.22
N LEU A 133 14.06 7.83 0.30
CA LEU A 133 15.03 8.47 -0.61
C LEU A 133 15.21 7.73 -1.94
N GLU A 134 14.88 6.43 -2.00
CA GLU A 134 14.97 5.61 -3.22
C GLU A 134 13.63 4.93 -3.53
N PRO A 135 12.60 5.70 -3.92
CA PRO A 135 11.27 5.15 -4.15
C PRO A 135 11.24 4.09 -5.27
N SER A 136 12.14 4.18 -6.25
CA SER A 136 12.30 3.22 -7.33
C SER A 136 12.76 1.83 -6.89
N ASN A 137 13.32 1.68 -5.69
CA ASN A 137 13.72 0.40 -5.11
C ASN A 137 12.58 -0.27 -4.34
N ILE A 138 11.69 0.51 -3.75
CA ILE A 138 10.61 0.04 -2.89
C ILE A 138 9.32 -0.18 -3.70
N PHE A 139 8.95 0.79 -4.53
CA PHE A 139 7.72 0.73 -5.33
C PHE A 139 7.97 0.06 -6.69
N ARG A 140 8.74 -1.04 -6.70
CA ARG A 140 8.93 -1.86 -7.89
C ARG A 140 7.67 -2.67 -8.15
N THR A 141 7.44 -3.04 -9.41
CA THR A 141 6.48 -4.10 -9.73
C THR A 141 7.08 -5.39 -9.19
N VAL A 142 6.80 -5.72 -7.93
CA VAL A 142 7.20 -6.99 -7.35
C VAL A 142 6.33 -8.05 -8.03
N LEU A 143 6.96 -8.95 -8.76
CA LEU A 143 6.28 -10.14 -9.29
C LEU A 143 5.63 -10.83 -8.08
N THR A 144 4.30 -10.83 -8.04
CA THR A 144 3.60 -11.59 -7.01
C THR A 144 3.87 -13.08 -7.25
N PRO A 145 3.68 -13.96 -6.25
CA PRO A 145 3.79 -15.41 -6.45
C PRO A 145 2.86 -15.96 -7.55
N GLU A 146 1.78 -15.23 -7.84
CA GLU A 146 0.85 -15.50 -8.94
C GLU A 146 1.44 -15.07 -10.28
N ASP A 147 2.08 -13.89 -10.34
CA ASP A 147 2.79 -13.43 -11.53
C ASP A 147 4.00 -14.33 -11.84
N GLU A 148 4.73 -14.80 -10.83
CA GLU A 148 5.83 -15.74 -11.00
C GLU A 148 5.33 -17.09 -11.53
N ARG A 149 4.19 -17.59 -11.04
CA ARG A 149 3.55 -18.80 -11.58
C ARG A 149 3.09 -18.59 -13.03
N ALA A 150 2.51 -17.44 -13.34
CA ALA A 150 2.10 -17.09 -14.69
C ALA A 150 3.31 -17.00 -15.64
N LEU A 151 4.41 -16.39 -15.20
CA LEU A 151 5.67 -16.34 -15.93
C LEU A 151 6.23 -17.73 -16.19
N ARG A 152 6.28 -18.60 -15.16
CA ARG A 152 6.71 -20.00 -15.34
C ARG A 152 5.83 -20.74 -16.34
N ALA A 153 4.51 -20.57 -16.28
CA ALA A 153 3.59 -21.20 -17.23
C ALA A 153 3.83 -20.71 -18.67
N ILE A 154 4.12 -19.42 -18.86
CA ILE A 154 4.46 -18.85 -20.18
C ILE A 154 5.79 -19.43 -20.69
N VAL A 155 6.80 -19.53 -19.81
CA VAL A 155 8.11 -20.10 -20.14
C VAL A 155 8.01 -21.59 -20.48
N GLU A 156 7.21 -22.36 -19.72
CA GLU A 156 6.94 -23.78 -19.99
C GLU A 156 6.22 -23.97 -21.33
N GLU A 157 5.20 -23.16 -21.62
CA GLU A 157 4.47 -23.22 -22.88
C GLU A 157 5.36 -22.87 -24.08
N LEU A 158 6.19 -21.82 -23.97
CA LEU A 158 7.14 -21.45 -25.01
C LEU A 158 8.20 -22.54 -25.20
N SER A 159 8.72 -23.13 -24.12
CA SER A 159 9.69 -24.22 -24.18
C SER A 159 9.10 -25.47 -24.84
N ARG A 160 7.84 -25.79 -24.54
CA ARG A 160 7.11 -26.89 -25.19
C ARG A 160 6.95 -26.65 -26.68
N ARG A 161 6.53 -25.44 -27.07
CA ARG A 161 6.37 -25.07 -28.49
C ARG A 161 7.69 -25.08 -29.26
N VAL A 162 8.79 -24.66 -28.63
CA VAL A 162 10.14 -24.79 -29.19
C VAL A 162 10.49 -26.27 -29.41
N ALA A 163 10.25 -27.13 -28.41
CA ALA A 163 10.52 -28.56 -28.54
C ALA A 163 9.69 -29.22 -29.66
N ASP A 164 8.43 -28.81 -29.84
CA ASP A 164 7.57 -29.34 -30.89
C ASP A 164 7.96 -28.82 -32.29
N ALA A 165 8.33 -27.55 -32.42
CA ALA A 165 8.86 -26.98 -33.65
C ALA A 165 10.20 -27.63 -34.05
N MET A 166 11.08 -27.91 -33.07
CA MET A 166 12.33 -28.63 -33.29
C MET A 166 12.09 -30.07 -33.77
N LYS A 167 11.07 -30.77 -33.25
CA LYS A 167 10.68 -32.11 -33.74
C LYS A 167 10.12 -32.09 -35.16
N GLN A 168 9.48 -30.99 -35.56
CA GLN A 168 8.91 -30.80 -36.89
C GLN A 168 9.93 -30.27 -37.91
N ASN A 169 11.20 -30.09 -37.52
CA ASN A 169 12.25 -29.42 -38.31
C ASN A 169 11.89 -27.99 -38.74
N ASP A 170 10.95 -27.33 -38.05
CA ASP A 170 10.64 -25.92 -38.27
C ASP A 170 11.55 -25.05 -37.40
N PHE A 171 12.79 -24.92 -37.88
CA PHE A 171 13.84 -24.19 -37.18
C PHE A 171 13.59 -22.68 -37.15
N ALA A 172 12.83 -22.14 -38.11
CA ALA A 172 12.48 -20.72 -38.14
C ALA A 172 11.50 -20.37 -37.01
N ALA A 173 10.47 -21.20 -36.80
CA ALA A 173 9.55 -21.04 -35.69
C ALA A 173 10.25 -21.22 -34.32
N ALA A 174 11.12 -22.23 -34.21
CA ALA A 174 11.89 -22.47 -32.98
C ALA A 174 12.81 -21.27 -32.63
N ALA A 175 13.51 -20.70 -33.61
CA ALA A 175 14.38 -19.54 -33.41
C ALA A 175 13.60 -18.28 -32.97
N SER A 176 12.44 -18.02 -33.56
CA SER A 176 11.58 -16.89 -33.17
C SER A 176 11.06 -17.02 -31.73
N MET A 177 10.74 -18.24 -31.29
CA MET A 177 10.24 -18.50 -29.94
C MET A 177 11.37 -18.46 -28.91
N LEU A 178 12.56 -18.96 -29.24
CA LEU A 178 13.77 -18.82 -28.42
C LEU A 178 14.17 -17.35 -28.24
N ALA A 179 14.09 -16.54 -29.30
CA ALA A 179 14.32 -15.09 -29.22
C ALA A 179 13.29 -14.35 -28.34
N SER A 180 12.12 -14.94 -28.15
CA SER A 180 11.09 -14.41 -27.23
C SER A 180 11.35 -14.84 -25.79
N LEU A 181 11.82 -16.08 -25.57
CA LEU A 181 12.28 -16.58 -24.27
C LEU A 181 13.47 -15.78 -23.73
N THR A 182 14.48 -15.49 -24.55
CA THR A 182 15.65 -14.70 -24.13
C THR A 182 15.33 -13.25 -23.77
N LYS A 183 14.20 -12.71 -24.23
CA LYS A 183 13.72 -11.38 -23.81
C LYS A 183 13.04 -11.40 -22.44
N ILE A 184 12.50 -12.55 -22.03
CA ILE A 184 11.86 -12.73 -20.73
C ILE A 184 12.93 -12.94 -19.63
N ASP A 185 14.05 -13.57 -19.96
CA ASP A 185 15.18 -13.85 -19.05
C ASP A 185 16.00 -12.60 -18.65
N VAL A 186 15.77 -11.46 -19.32
CA VAL A 186 16.51 -10.18 -19.11
C VAL A 186 15.73 -9.18 -18.23
N ILE A 187 14.56 -9.56 -17.72
CA ILE A 187 13.71 -8.74 -16.84
C ILE A 187 13.87 -9.20 -15.39
#